data_AF-A0A0J1HNE6-F1
#
_entry.id   AF-A0A0J1HNE6-F1
#
_cell.length_a   1.000
_cell.length_b   1.000
_cell.length_c   1.000
_cell.angle_alpha   90.00
_cell.angle_beta   90.00
_cell.angle_gamma   90.00
#
_symmetry.space_group_name_H-M   'P 1'
#
loop_
_entity.id
_entity.type
_entity.pdbx_description
1 polymer ?
#
loop_
_entity_poly.entity_id
_entity_poly.type
_entity_poly.pdbx_seq_one_letter_code
_entity_poly.pdbx_strand_id
1 'polypeptide(L)' 'MEVFLISFFSAAIIFITVFYIIKALVVAFKSDEISLRKFVIFSSFSIGISVSIVSILPFGYQKIFDYI' A
#
# COMPACT_ATOMS: atom_id res chain seq x y z
N MET A 1 -2.21 -12.38 19.56
CA MET A 1 -0.92 -11.64 19.59
C MET A 1 -0.18 -11.80 18.27
N GLU A 2 -0.09 -13.01 17.72
CA GLU A 2 0.59 -13.30 16.43
C GLU A 2 -0.05 -12.60 15.22
N VAL A 3 -1.39 -12.60 15.13
CA VAL A 3 -2.14 -11.91 14.06
C VAL A 3 -1.77 -10.43 13.98
N PHE A 4 -1.75 -9.72 15.11
CA PHE A 4 -1.39 -8.30 15.16
C PHE A 4 0.05 -8.05 14.72
N LEU A 5 0.98 -8.93 15.11
CA LEU A 5 2.39 -8.81 14.76
C LEU A 5 2.60 -8.98 13.24
N ILE A 6 1.99 -10.02 12.66
CA ILE A 6 2.07 -10.30 11.22
C ILE A 6 1.37 -9.19 10.42
N SER A 7 0.19 -8.75 10.85
CA SER A 7 -0.51 -7.61 10.23
C SER A 7 0.34 -6.35 10.25
N PHE A 8 1.02 -6.05 11.36
CA PHE A 8 1.86 -4.86 11.48
C PHE A 8 3.06 -4.91 10.52
N PHE A 9 3.80 -6.02 10.48
CA PHE A 9 4.94 -6.16 9.57
C PHE A 9 4.51 -6.12 8.09
N SER A 10 3.41 -6.79 7.75
CA SER A 10 2.86 -6.72 6.38
C SER A 10 2.42 -5.30 6.02
N ALA A 11 1.79 -4.55 6.94
CA ALA A 11 1.44 -3.15 6.73
C ALA A 11 2.68 -2.27 6.52
N ALA A 12 3.76 -2.50 7.27
CA ALA A 12 5.02 -1.78 7.08
C ALA A 12 5.64 -2.02 5.69
N ILE A 13 5.62 -3.27 5.21
CA ILE A 13 6.10 -3.60 3.86
C ILE A 13 5.26 -2.91 2.78
N ILE A 14 3.93 -2.94 2.93
CA ILE A 14 3.01 -2.24 2.02
C ILE A 14 3.31 -0.74 2.00
N PHE A 15 3.51 -0.13 3.18
CA PHE A 15 3.84 1.28 3.29
C PHE A 15 5.14 1.65 2.58
N ILE A 16 6.20 0.87 2.79
CA ILE A 16 7.49 1.05 2.11
C ILE A 16 7.32 0.95 0.59
N THR A 17 6.52 -0.01 0.12
CA THR A 17 6.24 -0.21 -1.30
C THR A 17 5.53 1.00 -1.91
N VAL A 18 4.47 1.50 -1.25
CA VAL A 18 3.73 2.69 -1.69
C VAL A 18 4.62 3.93 -1.70
N PHE A 19 5.51 4.07 -0.71
CA PHE A 19 6.49 5.16 -0.67
C PHE A 19 7.41 5.15 -1.91
N TYR A 20 7.94 3.99 -2.28
CA TYR A 20 8.77 3.86 -3.48
C TYR A 20 7.99 4.10 -4.78
N ILE A 21 6.73 3.64 -4.87
CA ILE A 21 5.85 3.92 -6.01
C ILE A 21 5.63 5.44 -6.15
N ILE A 22 5.28 6.13 -5.07
CA ILE A 22 5.09 7.59 -5.09
C ILE A 22 6.38 8.29 -5.50
N LYS A 23 7.53 7.85 -4.97
CA LYS A 23 8.84 8.40 -5.36
C LYS A 23 9.10 8.23 -6.86
N ALA A 24 8.81 7.05 -7.43
CA ALA A 24 8.93 6.81 -8.87
C ALA A 24 7.99 7.70 -9.69
N LEU A 25 6.74 7.87 -9.24
CA LEU A 25 5.77 8.77 -9.87
C LEU A 25 6.24 10.24 -9.82
N VAL A 26 6.87 10.68 -8.73
CA VAL A 26 7.44 12.02 -8.62
C VAL A 26 8.59 12.21 -9.61
N VAL A 27 9.45 11.20 -9.78
CA VAL A 27 10.52 11.25 -10.79
C VAL A 27 9.95 11.35 -12.20
N ALA A 28 8.98 10.49 -12.55
CA ALA A 28 8.32 10.53 -13.85
C ALA A 28 7.60 11.87 -14.10
N PHE A 29 6.99 12.46 -13.08
CA PHE A 29 6.35 13.77 -13.17
C PHE A 29 7.38 14.89 -13.41
N LYS A 30 8.52 14.86 -12.72
CA LYS A 30 9.60 15.85 -12.88
C LYS A 30 10.31 15.74 -14.23
N SER A 31 10.35 14.57 -14.83
CA SER A 31 10.90 14.34 -16.17
C SER A 31 9.91 14.62 -17.30
N ASP A 32 8.75 15.22 -17.00
CA ASP A 32 7.64 15.48 -17.94
C ASP A 32 7.10 14.24 -18.68
N GLU A 33 7.36 13.03 -18.16
CA GLU A 33 6.86 11.77 -18.74
C GLU A 33 5.36 11.57 -18.45
N ILE A 34 4.88 12.13 -17.33
CA ILE A 34 3.46 12.07 -16.93
C ILE A 34 2.92 13.46 -16.57
N SER A 35 1.66 13.72 -16.94
CA SER A 35 0.98 14.96 -16.57
C SER A 35 0.53 14.95 -15.10
N LEU A 36 0.32 16.15 -14.54
CA LEU A 36 -0.14 16.34 -13.16
C LEU A 36 -1.42 15.54 -12.85
N ARG A 37 -2.37 15.49 -13.81
CA ARG A 37 -3.61 14.72 -13.65
C ARG A 37 -3.33 13.22 -13.49
N LYS A 38 -2.41 12.65 -14.29
CA LYS A 38 -2.02 11.24 -14.19
C LYS A 38 -1.29 10.97 -12.86
N PHE A 39 -0.38 11.86 -12.47
CA PHE A 39 0.33 11.78 -11.19
C PHE A 39 -0.64 11.71 -10.00
N VAL A 40 -1.62 12.61 -9.94
CA VAL A 40 -2.61 12.66 -8.86
C VAL A 40 -3.48 11.39 -8.85
N ILE A 41 -3.96 10.94 -10.01
CA ILE A 41 -4.78 9.72 -10.11
C ILE A 41 -3.99 8.50 -9.62
N PHE A 42 -2.77 8.27 -10.14
CA PHE A 42 -1.98 7.08 -9.78
C PHE A 42 -1.54 7.10 -8.32
N SER A 43 -1.15 8.26 -7.79
CA SER A 43 -0.77 8.39 -6.38
C SER A 43 -1.97 8.12 -5.47
N SER A 44 -3.12 8.73 -5.76
CA SER A 44 -4.35 8.54 -4.97
C SER A 44 -4.83 7.10 -5.00
N PHE A 45 -4.76 6.45 -6.16
CA PHE A 45 -5.16 5.05 -6.33
C PHE A 45 -4.22 4.10 -5.58
N SER A 46 -2.91 4.33 -5.65
CA SER A 46 -1.92 3.54 -4.93
C SER A 46 -2.12 3.63 -3.41
N ILE A 47 -2.35 4.84 -2.89
CA ILE A 47 -2.64 5.06 -1.47
C ILE A 47 -3.98 4.40 -1.11
N GLY A 48 -5.03 4.63 -1.89
CA GLY A 48 -6.37 4.09 -1.61
C GLY A 48 -6.40 2.56 -1.56
N ILE A 49 -5.74 1.89 -2.51
CA ILE A 49 -5.61 0.43 -2.50
C ILE A 49 -4.85 -0.03 -1.25
N SER A 50 -3.71 0.59 -0.94
CA SER A 50 -2.90 0.18 0.19
C SER A 50 -3.64 0.30 1.53
N VAL A 51 -4.39 1.39 1.74
CA VAL A 51 -5.21 1.58 2.94
C VAL A 51 -6.32 0.53 3.01
N SER A 52 -6.96 0.23 1.88
CA SER A 52 -8.01 -0.79 1.81
C SER A 52 -7.46 -2.17 2.19
N ILE A 53 -6.31 -2.55 1.64
CA ILE A 53 -5.64 -3.83 1.91
C ILE A 53 -5.22 -3.92 3.38
N VAL A 54 -4.56 -2.88 3.93
CA VAL A 54 -4.11 -2.87 5.33
C VAL A 54 -5.28 -2.97 6.30
N SER A 55 -6.44 -2.39 5.96
CA SER A 55 -7.63 -2.44 6.81
C SER A 55 -8.24 -3.84 6.91
N ILE A 56 -8.16 -4.64 5.84
CA ILE A 56 -8.70 -6.00 5.81
C ILE A 56 -7.71 -7.07 6.28
N LEU A 57 -6.41 -6.74 6.32
CA LEU A 57 -5.32 -7.67 6.66
C LEU A 57 -5.53 -8.43 7.99
N PRO A 58 -5.89 -7.76 9.11
CA PRO A 58 -6.06 -8.43 10.39
C PRO A 58 -7.18 -9.48 10.35
N PHE A 59 -8.28 -9.17 9.66
CA PHE A 59 -9.41 -10.08 9.49
C PHE A 59 -9.05 -11.27 8.59
N GLY A 60 -8.26 -11.02 7.53
CA GLY A 60 -7.76 -12.08 6.65
C GLY A 60 -6.85 -13.06 7.40
N TYR A 61 -5.89 -12.54 8.16
CA TYR A 61 -5.00 -13.39 8.96
C TYR A 61 -5.74 -14.09 10.09
N GLN A 62 -6.68 -13.43 10.76
CA GLN A 62 -7.50 -14.07 11.79
C GLN A 62 -8.22 -15.30 11.23
N LYS A 63 -8.87 -15.19 10.06
CA LYS A 63 -9.51 -16.35 9.42
C LYS A 63 -8.54 -17.49 9.08
N ILE A 64 -7.32 -17.16 8.67
CA ILE A 64 -6.30 -18.18 8.37
C ILE A 64 -5.87 -18.90 9.65
N PHE A 65 -5.62 -18.15 10.72
CA PHE A 65 -5.25 -18.71 12.02
C PHE A 65 -6.38 -19.53 12.66
N ASP A 66 -7.64 -19.13 12.50
CA ASP A 66 -8.78 -19.89 13.00
C ASP A 66 -9.00 -21.23 12.25
N TYR A 67 -8.42 -21.37 11.05
CA TYR A 67 -8.56 -22.57 10.21
C TYR A 67 -7.43 -23.60 10.42
N ILE A 68 -6.34 -23.19 11.08
CA ILE A 68 -5.16 -24.01 11.37
C ILE A 68 -5.26 -24.55 12.79
#